data_AF-A0A078K4C7-F1
#
_entry.id   AF-A0A078K4C7-F1
#
_cell.length_a   1.000
_cell.length_b   1.000
_cell.length_c   1.000
_cell.angle_alpha   90.00
_cell.angle_beta   90.00
_cell.angle_gamma   90.00
#
_symmetry.space_group_name_H-M   'P 1'
#
loop_
_entity.id
_entity.type
_entity.pdbx_description
1 polymer ?
#
loop_
_entity_poly.entity_id
_entity_poly.type
_entity_poly.pdbx_seq_one_letter_code
_entity_poly.pdbx_strand_id
1 'polypeptide(L)'
;GRIESSQVKSPNFPDSPWERYKVVYETGDTNLHSPWEFDNPQFPWENSTMDEEPREKLLSLFAGLVKSISKHQDSYGIQKLNEAAQKMDFCNRFPVPLYPELIHQRVENRYYRSMGSFKHDVDAMLSNAESYFGTNSHMRSKIKRLRDKITKTLRKVSHSC
;
A
#
# COMPACT_ATOMS: atom_id res chain seq x y z
N GLY A 1 13.75 -28.84 -0.90
CA GLY A 1 14.03 -29.23 -2.29
C GLY A 1 15.45 -28.83 -2.66
N ARG A 2 16.09 -29.54 -3.59
CA ARG A 2 17.46 -29.29 -4.06
C ARG A 2 17.46 -29.09 -5.57
N ILE A 3 18.22 -28.10 -6.06
CA ILE A 3 18.45 -27.90 -7.49
C ILE A 3 19.28 -29.06 -8.03
N GLU A 4 18.73 -29.79 -9.01
CA GLU A 4 19.39 -30.88 -9.72
C GLU A 4 20.17 -30.34 -10.93
N SER A 5 19.55 -29.44 -11.71
CA SER A 5 20.14 -28.89 -12.93
C SER A 5 19.59 -27.51 -13.28
N SER A 6 20.31 -26.80 -14.14
CA SER A 6 19.88 -25.55 -14.77
C SER A 6 19.76 -25.72 -16.27
N GLN A 7 18.69 -25.18 -16.86
CA GLN A 7 18.35 -25.30 -18.27
C GLN A 7 17.80 -23.99 -18.82
N VAL A 8 17.87 -23.82 -20.14
CA VAL A 8 17.12 -22.77 -20.83
C VAL A 8 15.66 -23.16 -20.94
N LYS A 9 14.75 -22.19 -20.90
CA LYS A 9 13.30 -22.46 -21.06
C LYS A 9 13.00 -23.05 -22.44
N SER A 10 13.51 -22.40 -23.49
CA SER A 10 13.38 -22.87 -24.87
C SER A 10 14.40 -22.17 -25.79
N PRO A 11 14.62 -22.67 -27.02
CA PRO A 11 15.50 -22.02 -27.99
C PRO A 11 15.07 -20.59 -28.37
N ASN A 12 13.77 -20.29 -28.29
CA ASN A 12 13.24 -18.96 -28.57
C ASN A 12 13.43 -17.98 -27.40
N PHE A 13 13.68 -18.50 -26.20
CA PHE A 13 13.85 -17.72 -24.98
C PHE A 13 15.03 -18.24 -24.14
N PRO A 14 16.27 -18.22 -24.69
CA PRO A 14 17.43 -18.80 -24.02
C PRO A 14 17.75 -18.08 -22.69
N ASP A 15 17.45 -16.78 -22.62
CA ASP A 15 17.71 -15.94 -21.45
C ASP A 15 16.53 -15.85 -20.48
N SER A 16 15.43 -16.56 -20.74
CA SER A 16 14.26 -16.51 -19.85
C SER A 16 14.62 -17.04 -18.45
N PRO A 17 14.24 -16.32 -17.38
CA PRO A 17 14.41 -16.79 -16.02
C PRO A 17 13.38 -17.86 -15.62
N TRP A 18 12.28 -17.99 -16.36
CA TRP A 18 11.23 -18.96 -16.07
C TRP A 18 11.69 -20.41 -16.30
N GLU A 19 11.29 -21.33 -15.42
CA GLU A 19 11.53 -22.78 -15.55
C GLU A 19 13.01 -23.17 -15.71
N ARG A 20 13.89 -22.31 -15.17
CA ARG A 20 15.34 -22.39 -15.33
C ARG A 20 15.98 -23.52 -14.51
N TYR A 21 15.37 -23.91 -13.41
CA TYR A 21 15.94 -24.87 -12.48
C TYR A 21 15.03 -26.06 -12.28
N LYS A 22 15.58 -27.27 -12.43
CA LYS A 22 14.88 -28.50 -12.08
C LYS A 22 15.17 -28.80 -10.61
N VAL A 23 14.14 -28.84 -9.78
CA VAL A 23 14.23 -29.04 -8.33
C VAL A 23 13.61 -30.36 -7.93
N VAL A 24 14.37 -31.15 -7.17
CA VAL A 24 13.91 -32.42 -6.59
C VAL A 24 13.54 -32.20 -5.13
N TYR A 25 12.34 -32.63 -4.75
CA TYR A 25 11.81 -32.54 -3.40
C TYR A 25 12.08 -33.82 -2.61
N GLU A 26 11.99 -33.73 -1.28
CA GLU A 26 12.20 -34.86 -0.38
C GLU A 26 11.15 -35.97 -0.58
N THR A 27 9.98 -35.61 -1.12
CA THR A 27 8.93 -36.54 -1.54
C THR A 27 9.30 -37.36 -2.78
N GLY A 28 10.41 -37.02 -3.46
CA GLY A 28 10.81 -37.59 -4.75
C GLY A 28 10.23 -36.84 -5.96
N ASP A 29 9.28 -35.92 -5.74
CA ASP A 29 8.68 -35.14 -6.81
C ASP A 29 9.70 -34.17 -7.43
N THR A 30 9.51 -33.88 -8.72
CA THR A 30 10.39 -32.99 -9.45
C THR A 30 9.60 -31.94 -10.22
N ASN A 31 9.96 -30.66 -10.03
CA ASN A 31 9.32 -29.53 -10.69
C ASN A 31 10.34 -28.55 -11.26
N LEU A 32 9.89 -27.73 -12.21
CA LEU A 32 10.68 -26.65 -12.79
C LEU A 32 10.36 -25.34 -12.08
N HIS A 33 11.41 -24.59 -11.75
CA HIS A 33 11.33 -23.37 -10.98
C HIS A 33 12.10 -22.22 -11.61
N SER A 34 11.66 -21.03 -11.28
CA SER A 34 12.32 -19.77 -11.61
C SER A 34 13.22 -19.34 -10.45
N PRO A 35 14.31 -18.60 -10.70
CA PRO A 35 15.18 -18.07 -9.64
C PRO A 35 14.40 -17.29 -8.56
N TRP A 36 13.31 -16.64 -8.93
CA TRP A 36 12.47 -15.81 -8.05
C TRP A 36 11.69 -16.59 -6.99
N GLU A 37 11.54 -17.90 -7.17
CA GLU A 37 10.81 -18.76 -6.23
C GLU A 37 11.70 -19.28 -5.09
N PHE A 38 13.01 -19.04 -5.17
CA PHE A 38 13.96 -19.49 -4.16
C PHE A 38 14.19 -18.42 -3.11
N ASP A 39 14.30 -18.88 -1.86
CA ASP A 39 14.85 -18.03 -0.82
C ASP A 39 16.31 -17.72 -1.17
N ASN A 40 16.68 -16.45 -1.07
CA ASN A 40 18.02 -15.99 -1.41
C ASN A 40 18.71 -15.49 -0.14
N PRO A 41 19.58 -16.29 0.51
CA PRO A 41 20.22 -15.89 1.76
C PRO A 41 21.18 -14.70 1.60
N GLN A 42 21.64 -14.40 0.38
CA GLN A 42 22.50 -13.23 0.08
C GLN A 42 21.68 -11.96 -0.10
N PHE A 43 20.41 -12.10 -0.47
CA PHE A 43 19.42 -11.04 -0.57
C PHE A 43 18.17 -11.49 0.18
N PRO A 44 18.27 -11.69 1.51
CA PRO A 44 17.10 -12.05 2.30
C PRO A 44 16.05 -11.00 1.98
N TRP A 45 14.81 -11.42 1.71
CA TRP A 45 13.71 -10.50 1.46
C TRP A 45 13.60 -9.60 2.68
N GLU A 46 14.26 -8.44 2.61
CA GLU A 46 14.26 -7.51 3.69
C GLU A 46 12.86 -6.94 3.67
N ASN A 47 12.06 -7.34 4.67
CA ASN A 47 10.84 -6.66 5.04
C ASN A 47 11.28 -5.28 5.55
N SER A 48 11.76 -4.44 4.63
CA SER A 48 12.04 -3.03 4.85
C SER A 48 10.67 -2.41 5.09
N THR A 49 10.19 -2.51 6.31
CA THR A 49 8.96 -1.90 6.76
C THR A 49 9.31 -0.56 7.37
N MET A 50 8.37 0.39 7.29
CA MET A 50 8.48 1.63 8.04
C MET A 50 8.74 1.36 9.53
N ASP A 51 9.59 2.20 10.13
CA ASP A 51 9.88 2.19 11.55
C ASP A 51 8.62 2.16 12.42
N GLU A 52 8.71 1.48 13.56
CA GLU A 52 7.62 1.26 14.51
C GLU A 52 6.99 2.57 14.99
N GLU A 53 7.81 3.53 15.44
CA GLU A 53 7.32 4.76 16.07
C GLU A 53 6.51 5.66 15.09
N PRO A 54 7.00 5.96 13.87
CA PRO A 54 6.18 6.59 12.84
C PRO A 54 4.87 5.85 12.55
N ARG A 55 4.92 4.52 12.46
CA ARG A 55 3.74 3.70 12.15
C ARG A 55 2.68 3.81 13.23
N GLU A 56 3.06 3.69 14.51
CA GLU A 56 2.12 3.82 15.65
C GLU A 56 1.45 5.20 15.70
N LYS A 57 2.20 6.26 15.37
CA LYS A 57 1.65 7.63 15.25
C LYS A 57 0.63 7.73 14.12
N LEU A 58 0.87 7.06 12.99
CA LEU A 58 -0.07 7.01 11.87
C LEU A 58 -1.32 6.19 12.21
N LEU A 59 -1.19 5.02 12.85
CA LEU A 59 -2.32 4.23 13.31
C LEU A 59 -3.21 5.03 14.28
N SER A 60 -2.58 5.69 15.24
CA SER A 60 -3.28 6.58 16.18
C SER A 60 -4.02 7.74 15.48
N LEU A 61 -3.44 8.29 14.42
CA LEU A 61 -4.08 9.32 13.59
C LEU A 61 -5.35 8.78 12.94
N PHE A 62 -5.28 7.65 12.24
CA PHE A 62 -6.42 7.07 11.54
C PHE A 62 -7.51 6.59 12.50
N ALA A 63 -7.15 5.98 13.63
CA ALA A 63 -8.10 5.64 14.69
C ALA A 63 -8.80 6.90 15.23
N GLY A 64 -8.06 8.00 15.40
CA GLY A 64 -8.62 9.29 15.80
C GLY A 64 -9.57 9.89 14.74
N LEU A 65 -9.25 9.76 13.45
CA LEU A 65 -10.10 10.19 12.35
C LEU A 65 -11.39 9.37 12.30
N VAL A 66 -11.33 8.05 12.44
CA VAL A 66 -12.52 7.18 12.50
C VAL A 66 -13.41 7.52 13.70
N LYS A 67 -12.83 7.67 14.89
CA LYS A 67 -13.56 8.11 16.09
C LYS A 67 -14.22 9.48 15.93
N SER A 68 -13.71 10.34 15.05
CA SER A 68 -14.29 11.67 14.81
C SER A 68 -15.54 11.64 13.94
N ILE A 69 -15.80 10.54 13.21
CA ILE A 69 -16.98 10.38 12.35
C ILE A 69 -18.26 10.53 13.19
N SER A 70 -18.34 9.79 14.30
CA SER A 70 -19.51 9.81 15.20
C SER A 70 -19.60 11.09 16.03
N LYS A 71 -18.47 11.66 16.46
CA LYS A 71 -18.43 12.85 17.32
C LYS A 71 -18.70 14.16 16.59
N HIS A 72 -18.31 14.26 15.32
CA HIS A 72 -18.31 15.51 14.57
C HIS A 72 -18.95 15.38 13.18
N GLN A 73 -19.90 14.45 13.01
CA GLN A 73 -20.71 14.32 11.81
C GLN A 73 -19.85 14.24 10.52
N ASP A 74 -18.84 13.38 10.56
CA ASP A 74 -17.87 13.20 9.48
C ASP A 74 -17.18 14.51 9.04
N SER A 75 -16.66 15.29 9.99
CA SER A 75 -16.01 16.59 9.73
C SER A 75 -14.81 16.53 8.77
N TYR A 76 -14.18 15.37 8.61
CA TYR A 76 -13.07 15.15 7.68
C TYR A 76 -13.50 14.46 6.37
N GLY A 77 -14.76 14.06 6.23
CA GLY A 77 -15.26 13.41 5.02
C GLY A 77 -14.83 11.95 4.87
N ILE A 78 -14.32 11.32 5.94
CA ILE A 78 -13.78 9.95 5.93
C ILE A 78 -14.85 8.96 5.47
N GLN A 79 -16.05 9.02 6.06
CA GLN A 79 -17.13 8.11 5.70
C GLN A 79 -17.51 8.29 4.23
N LYS A 80 -17.69 9.54 3.79
CA LYS A 80 -18.04 9.85 2.40
C LYS A 80 -16.96 9.43 1.40
N LEU A 81 -15.69 9.51 1.78
CA LEU A 81 -14.57 9.05 0.95
C LEU A 81 -14.55 7.52 0.82
N ASN A 82 -14.77 6.80 1.92
CA ASN A 82 -14.88 5.34 1.89
C ASN A 82 -16.10 4.90 1.05
N GLU A 83 -17.25 5.56 1.19
CA GLU A 83 -18.45 5.29 0.37
C GLU A 83 -18.19 5.55 -1.12
N ALA A 84 -17.45 6.60 -1.48
CA ALA A 84 -17.12 6.90 -2.88
C ALA A 84 -16.28 5.80 -3.51
N ALA A 85 -15.33 5.22 -2.77
CA ALA A 85 -14.48 4.15 -3.27
C ALA A 85 -15.22 2.83 -3.57
N GLN A 86 -16.45 2.67 -3.08
CA GLN A 86 -17.30 1.52 -3.43
C GLN A 86 -18.08 1.72 -4.74
N LYS A 87 -17.99 2.90 -5.36
CA LYS A 87 -18.73 3.20 -6.58
C LYS A 87 -17.86 2.98 -7.82
N MET A 88 -18.47 2.38 -8.84
CA MET A 88 -17.81 2.09 -10.11
C MET A 88 -17.30 3.36 -10.81
N ASP A 89 -18.01 4.48 -10.71
CA ASP A 89 -17.60 5.75 -11.33
C ASP A 89 -16.34 6.33 -10.68
N PHE A 90 -16.08 6.05 -9.40
CA PHE A 90 -14.82 6.38 -8.75
C PHE A 90 -13.70 5.43 -9.19
N CYS A 91 -13.93 4.12 -9.09
CA CYS A 91 -12.93 3.10 -9.42
C CYS A 91 -12.48 3.15 -10.89
N ASN A 92 -13.40 3.44 -11.81
CA ASN A 92 -13.10 3.55 -13.24
C ASN A 92 -12.41 4.87 -13.61
N ARG A 93 -12.42 5.87 -12.71
CA ARG A 93 -11.84 7.20 -12.98
C ARG A 93 -10.37 7.30 -12.56
N PHE A 94 -9.94 6.51 -11.59
CA PHE A 94 -8.59 6.59 -11.03
C PHE A 94 -7.87 5.24 -11.15
N PRO A 95 -6.66 5.18 -11.75
CA PRO A 95 -5.90 3.94 -11.88
C PRO A 95 -5.60 3.25 -10.54
N VAL A 96 -5.47 4.04 -9.45
CA VAL A 96 -5.29 3.53 -8.10
C VAL A 96 -6.33 4.18 -7.18
N PRO A 97 -7.46 3.50 -6.90
CA PRO A 97 -8.51 4.03 -6.04
C PRO A 97 -8.08 3.92 -4.57
N LEU A 98 -7.38 4.93 -4.07
CA LEU A 98 -7.00 5.05 -2.67
C LEU A 98 -8.08 5.79 -1.87
N TYR A 99 -8.33 5.31 -0.66
CA TYR A 99 -9.32 5.86 0.28
C TYR A 99 -8.87 5.63 1.73
N PRO A 100 -9.41 6.39 2.71
CA PRO A 100 -8.88 6.41 4.07
C PRO A 100 -8.77 5.05 4.76
N GLU A 101 -9.77 4.19 4.60
CA GLU A 101 -9.76 2.85 5.22
C GLU A 101 -8.71 1.93 4.59
N LEU A 102 -8.50 1.98 3.27
CA LEU A 102 -7.41 1.24 2.62
C LEU A 102 -6.04 1.73 3.08
N ILE A 103 -5.84 3.05 3.20
CA ILE A 103 -4.58 3.60 3.71
C ILE A 103 -4.33 3.12 5.14
N HIS A 104 -5.35 3.13 6.00
CA HIS A 104 -5.26 2.61 7.36
C HIS A 104 -4.84 1.13 7.37
N GLN A 105 -5.51 0.29 6.59
CA GLN A 105 -5.17 -1.13 6.47
C GLN A 105 -3.74 -1.34 5.95
N ARG A 106 -3.26 -0.52 5.02
CA ARG A 106 -1.86 -0.59 4.54
C ARG A 106 -0.86 -0.23 5.64
N VAL A 107 -1.15 0.77 6.46
CA VAL A 107 -0.30 1.09 7.64
C VAL A 107 -0.31 -0.08 8.63
N GLU A 108 -1.48 -0.61 8.97
CA GLU A 108 -1.68 -1.71 9.92
C GLU A 108 -0.95 -2.98 9.48
N ASN A 109 -1.02 -3.32 8.19
CA ASN A 109 -0.40 -4.51 7.61
C ASN A 109 1.06 -4.28 7.17
N ARG A 110 1.73 -3.23 7.67
CA ARG A 110 3.16 -2.94 7.41
C ARG A 110 3.51 -2.85 5.91
N TYR A 111 2.55 -2.45 5.08
CA TYR A 111 2.72 -2.37 3.62
C TYR A 111 3.78 -1.35 3.20
N TYR A 112 3.83 -0.20 3.90
CA TYR A 112 4.72 0.88 3.54
C TYR A 112 6.15 0.61 4.00
N ARG A 113 7.08 0.71 3.06
CA ARG A 113 8.52 0.54 3.32
C ARG A 113 9.20 1.78 3.87
N SER A 114 8.60 2.93 3.61
CA SER A 114 9.14 4.23 4.04
C SER A 114 8.03 5.25 4.18
N MET A 115 8.32 6.32 4.93
CA MET A 115 7.43 7.48 5.02
C MET A 115 7.16 8.12 3.66
N GLY A 116 8.12 8.04 2.72
CA GLY A 116 7.95 8.51 1.35
C GLY A 116 6.82 7.77 0.61
N SER A 117 6.79 6.44 0.71
CA SER A 117 5.74 5.61 0.09
C SER A 117 4.36 5.90 0.67
N PHE A 118 4.26 6.09 1.99
CA PHE A 118 3.02 6.49 2.64
C PHE A 118 2.53 7.87 2.17
N LYS A 119 3.42 8.86 2.14
CA LYS A 119 3.08 10.22 1.69
C LYS A 119 2.55 10.22 0.26
N HIS A 120 3.19 9.48 -0.64
CA HIS A 120 2.77 9.37 -2.03
C HIS A 120 1.32 8.87 -2.14
N ASP A 121 1.00 7.78 -1.45
CA ASP A 121 -0.36 7.22 -1.45
C ASP A 121 -1.40 8.17 -0.84
N VAL A 122 -1.05 8.87 0.24
CA VAL A 122 -1.92 9.88 0.83
C VAL A 122 -2.17 11.05 -0.11
N ASP A 123 -1.14 11.54 -0.81
CA ASP A 123 -1.26 12.63 -1.76
C ASP A 123 -2.12 12.22 -2.97
N ALA A 124 -1.95 11.00 -3.46
CA ALA A 124 -2.79 10.42 -4.50
C ALA A 124 -4.25 10.26 -4.03
N MET A 125 -4.49 9.74 -2.82
CA MET A 125 -5.82 9.64 -2.21
C MET A 125 -6.50 11.01 -2.14
N LEU A 126 -5.82 12.03 -1.63
CA LEU A 126 -6.36 13.38 -1.48
C LEU A 126 -6.62 14.04 -2.85
N SER A 127 -5.72 13.85 -3.82
CA SER A 127 -5.87 14.39 -5.18
C SER A 127 -7.05 13.76 -5.92
N ASN A 128 -7.21 12.43 -5.80
CA ASN A 128 -8.36 11.71 -6.35
C ASN A 128 -9.67 12.20 -5.72
N ALA A 129 -9.67 12.38 -4.40
CA ALA A 129 -10.82 12.92 -3.67
C ALA A 129 -11.19 14.34 -4.14
N GLU A 130 -10.22 15.24 -4.26
CA GLU A 130 -10.43 16.61 -4.75
C GLU A 130 -10.96 16.63 -6.18
N SER A 131 -10.43 15.77 -7.05
CA SER A 131 -10.88 15.61 -8.43
C SER A 131 -12.31 15.05 -8.53
N TYR A 132 -12.63 14.04 -7.70
CA TYR A 132 -13.94 13.40 -7.69
C TYR A 132 -15.03 14.34 -7.13
N PHE A 133 -14.75 15.00 -6.01
CA PHE A 133 -15.69 15.91 -5.34
C PHE A 133 -15.55 17.37 -5.80
N GLY A 134 -14.94 17.64 -6.96
CA GLY A 134 -14.53 18.99 -7.37
C GLY A 134 -15.64 20.05 -7.35
N THR A 135 -16.88 19.67 -7.64
CA THR A 135 -18.06 20.57 -7.62
C THR A 135 -18.72 20.66 -6.24
N ASN A 136 -18.41 19.76 -5.30
CA ASN A 136 -19.01 19.72 -3.97
C ASN A 136 -18.18 20.54 -2.97
N SER A 137 -18.57 21.80 -2.77
CA SER A 137 -17.89 22.75 -1.88
C SER A 137 -17.79 22.27 -0.43
N HIS A 138 -18.81 21.58 0.06
CA HIS A 138 -18.84 21.02 1.42
C HIS A 138 -17.79 19.92 1.57
N MET A 139 -17.73 18.97 0.64
CA MET A 139 -16.74 17.90 0.63
C MET A 139 -15.33 18.43 0.44
N ARG A 140 -15.11 19.41 -0.45
CA ARG A 140 -13.80 20.06 -0.60
C ARG A 140 -13.29 20.66 0.70
N SER A 141 -14.18 21.31 1.47
CA SER A 141 -13.81 21.85 2.79
C SER A 141 -13.43 20.75 3.78
N LYS A 142 -14.13 19.61 3.77
CA LYS A 142 -13.79 18.44 4.57
C LYS A 142 -12.44 17.84 4.18
N ILE A 143 -12.19 17.66 2.88
CA ILE A 143 -10.93 17.13 2.34
C ILE A 143 -9.75 18.05 2.68
N LYS A 144 -9.94 19.38 2.61
CA LYS A 144 -8.93 20.34 3.06
C LYS A 144 -8.59 20.16 4.54
N ARG A 145 -9.59 20.05 5.42
CA ARG A 145 -9.36 19.77 6.84
C ARG A 145 -8.62 18.44 7.06
N LEU A 146 -8.94 17.42 6.28
CA LEU A 146 -8.26 16.13 6.33
C LEU A 146 -6.78 16.26 5.95
N ARG A 147 -6.50 16.93 4.81
CA ARG A 147 -5.13 17.26 4.36
C ARG A 147 -4.36 18.01 5.44
N ASP A 148 -4.95 19.06 6.02
CA ASP A 148 -4.30 19.86 7.07
C ASP A 148 -3.99 19.01 8.32
N LYS A 149 -4.92 18.15 8.73
CA LYS A 149 -4.76 17.24 9.86
C LYS A 149 -3.64 16.23 9.63
N ILE A 150 -3.60 15.59 8.45
CA ILE A 150 -2.55 14.63 8.10
C ILE A 150 -1.20 15.33 8.01
N THR A 151 -1.12 16.47 7.31
CA THR A 151 0.11 17.26 7.17
C THR A 151 0.68 17.67 8.53
N LYS A 152 -0.18 18.13 9.45
CA LYS A 152 0.22 18.48 10.82
C LYS A 152 0.80 17.28 11.57
N THR A 153 0.22 16.08 11.41
CA THR A 153 0.75 14.87 12.02
C THR A 153 2.07 14.45 11.39
N LEU A 154 2.17 14.48 10.06
CA LEU A 154 3.40 14.13 9.32
C LEU A 154 4.57 15.02 9.75
N ARG A 155 4.35 16.33 9.93
CA ARG A 155 5.38 17.23 10.47
C ARG A 155 5.89 16.76 11.83
N LYS A 156 5.01 16.35 12.74
CA LYS A 156 5.41 15.85 14.07
C LYS A 156 6.21 14.55 13.98
N VAL A 157 5.81 13.64 13.10
CA VAL A 157 6.53 12.38 12.87
C VAL A 157 7.93 12.65 12.33
N SER A 158 8.08 13.63 11.44
CA SER A 158 9.36 14.00 10.83
C SER A 158 10.38 14.63 11.80
N HIS A 159 9.93 15.13 12.96
CA HIS A 159 10.81 15.74 13.98
C HIS A 159 11.14 14.77 15.14
N SER A 160 10.65 13.54 15.09
CA SER A 160 10.92 12.51 16.11
C SER A 160 11.85 11.40 15.62
N CYS A 161 12.19 11.39 14.34
CA CYS A 161 13.22 10.51 13.75
C CYS A 161 14.55 11.26 13.65
#